data_AF-A0A6I4W0B3-F1
#
_entry.id   AF-A0A6I4W0B3-F1
#
_cell.length_a   1.000
_cell.length_b   1.000
_cell.length_c   1.000
_cell.angle_alpha   90.00
_cell.angle_beta   90.00
_cell.angle_gamma   90.00
#
_symmetry.space_group_name_H-M   'P 1'
#
loop_
_entity.id
_entity.type
_entity.pdbx_description
1 polymer ?
#
loop_
_entity_poly.entity_id
_entity_poly.type
_entity_poly.pdbx_seq_one_letter_code
_entity_poly.pdbx_strand_id
1 'polypeptide(L)'
;MILQESRVRNSHMIVGFSPFVTSVKELVILGEKIKENYPNVFIIVGGHFAAFHKDYLLKEYVWLDVWLDAVMLVKGELSLYEYCLSPTEKVAGVLKRNTGFKPRPRMRKRGRAKLERVLS
;
A
#
# COMPACT_ATOMS: atom_id res chain seq x y z
N MET A 1 -17.23 32.06 -20.33
CA MET A 1 -17.56 31.02 -19.34
C MET A 1 -16.33 30.14 -19.19
N ILE A 2 -15.44 30.50 -18.27
CA ILE A 2 -14.17 29.78 -18.05
C ILE A 2 -14.53 28.59 -17.17
N LEU A 3 -14.49 27.38 -17.75
CA LEU A 3 -14.56 26.15 -16.98
C LEU A 3 -13.33 26.16 -16.05
N GLN A 4 -13.57 26.37 -14.76
CA GLN A 4 -12.58 26.15 -13.72
C GLN A 4 -12.00 24.75 -13.91
N GLU A 5 -10.71 24.66 -14.22
CA GLU A 5 -9.90 23.46 -14.03
C GLU A 5 -9.98 23.10 -12.54
N SER A 6 -10.96 22.27 -12.21
CA SER A 6 -11.22 21.82 -10.86
C SER A 6 -10.11 20.88 -10.42
N ARG A 7 -9.07 21.48 -9.82
CA ARG A 7 -8.16 20.90 -8.82
C ARG A 7 -7.62 19.52 -9.18
N VAL A 8 -6.51 19.47 -9.91
CA VAL A 8 -5.54 18.38 -9.73
C VAL A 8 -4.97 18.54 -8.31
N ARG A 9 -5.68 17.99 -7.31
CA ARG A 9 -5.18 17.84 -5.94
C ARG A 9 -3.86 17.08 -6.05
N ASN A 10 -2.77 17.61 -5.49
CA ASN A 10 -1.44 16.99 -5.36
C ASN A 10 -1.47 15.47 -5.61
N SER A 11 -1.23 15.05 -6.86
CA SER A 11 -1.28 13.63 -7.20
C SER A 11 0.05 13.02 -6.80
N HIS A 12 0.08 12.36 -5.65
CA HIS A 12 1.23 11.53 -5.29
C HIS A 12 1.37 10.38 -6.30
N MET A 13 2.60 10.17 -6.79
CA MET A 13 2.89 9.03 -7.64
C MET A 13 3.14 7.80 -6.78
N ILE A 14 2.47 6.70 -7.09
CA ILE A 14 2.54 5.46 -6.33
C ILE A 14 2.87 4.32 -7.28
N VAL A 15 3.86 3.51 -6.92
CA VAL A 15 4.24 2.28 -7.61
C VAL A 15 3.93 1.10 -6.70
N GLY A 16 3.13 0.16 -7.21
CA GLY A 16 2.76 -1.06 -6.49
C GLY A 16 3.43 -2.28 -7.10
N PHE A 17 4.08 -3.09 -6.27
CA PHE A 17 4.63 -4.38 -6.66
C PHE A 17 3.86 -5.56 -6.05
N SER A 18 3.74 -6.64 -6.81
CA SER A 18 3.23 -7.93 -6.35
C SER A 18 4.26 -9.02 -6.68
N PRO A 19 5.35 -9.12 -5.91
CA PRO A 19 6.46 -10.01 -6.21
C PRO A 19 6.13 -11.49 -5.92
N PHE A 20 6.78 -12.37 -6.67
CA PHE A 20 6.95 -13.76 -6.30
C PHE A 20 8.19 -13.93 -5.40
N VAL A 21 8.21 -15.02 -4.62
CA VAL A 21 9.28 -15.33 -3.65
C VAL A 21 10.69 -15.37 -4.26
N THR A 22 10.80 -15.70 -5.55
CA THR A 22 12.08 -15.80 -6.25
C THR A 22 12.59 -14.46 -6.80
N SER A 23 11.77 -13.41 -6.83
CA SER A 23 12.08 -12.14 -7.52
C SER A 23 12.48 -11.00 -6.57
N VAL A 24 12.87 -11.33 -5.34
CA VAL A 24 13.06 -10.34 -4.28
C VAL A 24 14.29 -9.46 -4.53
N LYS A 25 15.35 -10.03 -5.11
CA LYS A 25 16.56 -9.28 -5.44
C LYS A 25 16.28 -8.27 -6.55
N GLU A 26 15.60 -8.71 -7.60
CA GLU A 26 15.20 -7.89 -8.75
C GLU A 26 14.25 -6.77 -8.30
N LEU A 27 13.32 -7.09 -7.40
CA LEU A 27 12.42 -6.11 -6.80
C LEU A 27 13.18 -4.99 -6.08
N VAL A 28 14.19 -5.35 -5.28
CA VAL A 28 15.01 -4.36 -4.54
C VAL A 28 15.77 -3.47 -5.52
N ILE A 29 16.48 -4.07 -6.49
CA ILE A 29 17.25 -3.33 -7.49
C ILE A 29 16.35 -2.36 -8.26
N LEU A 30 15.15 -2.80 -8.67
CA LEU A 30 14.20 -1.96 -9.38
C LEU A 30 13.65 -0.84 -8.48
N GLY A 31 13.33 -1.15 -7.23
CA GLY A 31 12.84 -0.18 -6.25
C GLY A 31 13.85 0.93 -5.96
N GLU A 32 15.12 0.56 -5.75
CA GLU A 32 16.23 1.49 -5.59
C GLU A 32 16.36 2.39 -6.82
N LYS A 33 16.34 1.80 -8.02
CA LYS A 33 16.46 2.58 -9.26
C LYS A 33 15.33 3.58 -9.46
N ILE A 34 14.10 3.22 -9.09
CA ILE A 34 12.97 4.15 -9.12
C ILE A 34 13.21 5.30 -8.14
N LYS A 35 13.66 5.02 -6.91
CA LYS A 35 13.87 6.05 -5.89
C LYS A 35 15.04 6.98 -6.20
N GLU A 36 16.10 6.48 -6.83
CA GLU A 36 17.20 7.31 -7.36
C GLU A 36 16.69 8.37 -8.35
N ASN A 37 15.78 7.99 -9.25
CA ASN A 37 15.30 8.87 -10.32
C ASN A 37 14.06 9.68 -9.91
N TYR A 38 13.28 9.16 -8.96
CA TYR A 38 11.99 9.69 -8.53
C TYR A 38 11.85 9.60 -7.00
N PRO A 39 12.58 10.43 -6.23
CA PRO A 39 12.66 10.31 -4.77
C PRO A 39 11.31 10.50 -4.06
N ASN A 40 10.37 11.21 -4.69
CA ASN A 40 9.05 11.51 -4.14
C ASN A 40 7.98 10.45 -4.48
N VAL A 41 8.33 9.39 -5.22
CA VAL A 41 7.41 8.27 -5.50
C VAL A 41 7.23 7.43 -4.26
N PHE A 42 6.00 7.04 -3.95
CA PHE A 42 5.71 6.04 -2.94
C PHE A 42 5.77 4.65 -3.56
N ILE A 43 6.59 3.77 -3.00
CA ILE A 43 6.68 2.38 -3.41
C ILE A 43 6.02 1.51 -2.35
N ILE A 44 5.08 0.68 -2.79
CA ILE A 44 4.39 -0.28 -1.93
C ILE A 44 4.52 -1.70 -2.48
N VAL A 45 4.56 -2.67 -1.58
CA VAL A 45 4.60 -4.10 -1.95
C VAL A 45 3.40 -4.80 -1.32
N GLY A 46 2.67 -5.58 -2.11
CA GLY A 46 1.53 -6.39 -1.67
C GLY A 46 1.65 -7.84 -2.10
N GLY A 47 0.60 -8.61 -1.83
CA GLY A 47 0.53 -10.03 -2.18
C GLY A 47 1.00 -10.96 -1.07
N HIS A 48 0.88 -12.26 -1.34
CA HIS A 48 1.12 -13.30 -0.33
C HIS A 48 2.54 -13.25 0.22
N PHE A 49 3.55 -13.18 -0.65
CA PHE A 49 4.94 -13.07 -0.25
C PHE A 49 5.18 -11.89 0.71
N ALA A 50 4.68 -10.70 0.35
CA ALA A 50 4.86 -9.49 1.14
C ALA A 50 4.26 -9.61 2.55
N ALA A 51 3.11 -10.28 2.68
CA ALA A 51 2.45 -10.48 3.95
C ALA A 51 3.29 -11.36 4.92
N PHE A 52 3.92 -12.41 4.40
CA PHE A 52 4.75 -13.32 5.21
C PHE A 52 6.16 -12.81 5.46
N HIS A 53 6.72 -12.02 4.53
CA HIS A 53 8.11 -11.53 4.59
C HIS A 53 8.21 -10.01 4.84
N LYS A 54 7.16 -9.39 5.41
CA LYS A 54 7.12 -7.95 5.72
C LYS A 54 8.32 -7.45 6.55
N ASP A 55 8.75 -8.25 7.52
CA ASP A 55 9.88 -7.91 8.40
C ASP A 55 11.19 -7.92 7.63
N TYR A 56 11.40 -8.94 6.78
CA TYR A 56 12.53 -9.03 5.88
C TYR A 56 12.58 -7.82 4.93
N LEU A 57 11.46 -7.51 4.27
CA LEU A 57 11.36 -6.38 3.32
C LEU A 57 11.61 -5.01 3.97
N LEU A 58 11.21 -4.82 5.23
CA LEU A 58 11.32 -3.54 5.92
C LEU A 58 12.60 -3.36 6.74
N LYS A 59 13.25 -4.46 7.19
CA LYS A 59 14.37 -4.42 8.14
C LYS A 59 15.72 -4.84 7.55
N GLU A 60 15.75 -5.78 6.61
CA GLU A 60 17.02 -6.29 6.06
C GLU A 60 17.64 -5.30 5.05
N TYR A 61 16.80 -4.52 4.36
CA TYR A 61 17.22 -3.45 3.46
C TYR A 61 17.16 -2.07 4.15
N VAL A 62 17.86 -1.96 5.29
CA VAL A 62 18.02 -0.69 6.02
C VAL A 62 19.31 0.03 5.63
N TRP A 63 20.28 -0.71 5.08
CA TRP A 63 21.63 -0.22 4.79
C TRP A 63 21.79 0.36 3.38
N LEU A 64 20.91 -0.03 2.46
CA LEU A 64 20.76 0.56 1.14
C LEU A 64 19.53 1.46 1.18
N ASP A 65 19.59 2.57 0.44
CA ASP A 65 18.57 3.63 0.42
C ASP A 65 17.14 3.10 0.60
N VAL A 66 16.35 3.78 1.45
CA VAL A 66 15.00 3.36 1.86
C VAL A 66 14.08 3.34 0.64
N TRP A 67 14.09 2.23 -0.10
CA TRP A 67 13.38 2.15 -1.36
C TRP A 67 11.89 1.87 -1.17
N LEU A 68 11.55 1.18 -0.07
CA LEU A 68 10.20 0.71 0.23
C LEU A 68 9.52 1.53 1.33
N ASP A 69 8.39 2.15 0.98
CA ASP A 69 7.61 2.97 1.92
C ASP A 69 6.63 2.14 2.76
N ALA A 70 5.98 1.14 2.15
CA ALA A 70 4.98 0.35 2.86
C ALA A 70 4.74 -1.05 2.30
N VAL A 71 4.23 -1.93 3.16
CA VAL A 71 3.79 -3.28 2.81
C VAL A 71 2.27 -3.41 3.06
N MET A 72 1.54 -3.90 2.06
CA MET A 72 0.12 -4.25 2.19
C MET A 72 -0.05 -5.68 2.73
N LEU A 73 -0.71 -5.84 3.87
CA LEU A 73 -0.83 -7.11 4.59
C LEU A 73 -2.20 -7.79 4.49
N VAL A 74 -3.15 -7.20 3.76
CA VAL A 74 -4.53 -7.70 3.62
C VAL A 74 -5.00 -7.59 2.16
N LYS A 75 -6.24 -8.06 1.89
CA LYS A 75 -6.91 -7.78 0.60
C LYS A 75 -6.81 -6.29 0.26
N GLY A 76 -6.16 -6.03 -0.85
CA GLY A 76 -5.48 -4.78 -1.12
C GLY A 76 -6.39 -3.66 -1.58
N GLU A 77 -7.57 -3.94 -2.11
CA GLU A 77 -8.33 -2.99 -2.92
C GLU A 77 -8.72 -1.74 -2.12
N LEU A 78 -9.33 -1.93 -0.94
CA LEU A 78 -9.75 -0.82 -0.09
C LEU A 78 -8.56 -0.13 0.61
N SER A 79 -7.56 -0.91 1.03
CA SER A 79 -6.34 -0.36 1.64
C SER A 79 -5.52 0.46 0.64
N LEU A 80 -5.44 0.01 -0.60
CA LEU A 80 -4.78 0.70 -1.70
C LEU A 80 -5.50 1.99 -2.03
N TYR A 81 -6.84 1.94 -2.15
CA TYR A 81 -7.64 3.15 -2.37
C TYR A 81 -7.41 4.22 -1.29
N GLU A 82 -7.51 3.85 -0.01
CA GLU A 82 -7.25 4.76 1.11
C GLU A 82 -5.79 5.27 1.11
N TYR A 83 -4.83 4.41 0.75
CA TYR A 83 -3.42 4.80 0.63
C TYR A 83 -3.19 5.79 -0.51
N CYS A 84 -3.83 5.61 -1.66
CA CYS A 84 -3.71 6.53 -2.79
C CYS A 84 -4.24 7.93 -2.48
N LEU A 85 -5.22 8.05 -1.58
CA LEU A 85 -5.73 9.36 -1.15
C LEU A 85 -4.81 10.08 -0.17
N SER A 86 -4.01 9.36 0.61
CA SER A 86 -3.20 9.92 1.69
C SER A 86 -2.00 9.02 2.03
N PRO A 87 -0.99 8.91 1.15
CA PRO A 87 0.11 7.95 1.29
C PRO A 87 1.07 8.27 2.44
N THR A 88 1.01 9.47 3.03
CA THR A 88 1.73 9.87 4.25
C THR A 88 1.02 9.44 5.53
N GLU A 89 -0.30 9.25 5.47
CA GLU A 89 -1.15 8.93 6.64
C GLU A 89 -1.23 7.44 6.96
N LYS A 90 -1.54 7.11 8.22
CA LYS A 90 -1.66 5.71 8.66
C LYS A 90 -2.93 5.05 8.12
N VAL A 91 -2.78 4.10 7.19
CA VAL A 91 -3.88 3.38 6.54
C VAL A 91 -4.05 1.96 7.10
N ALA A 92 -5.29 1.52 7.32
CA ALA A 92 -5.55 0.18 7.83
C ALA A 92 -5.16 -0.90 6.81
N GLY A 93 -4.48 -1.95 7.27
CA GLY A 93 -3.99 -3.03 6.40
C GLY A 93 -2.68 -2.70 5.66
N VAL A 94 -2.11 -1.52 5.90
CA VAL A 94 -0.81 -1.10 5.36
C VAL A 94 0.17 -0.95 6.53
N LEU A 95 1.33 -1.61 6.43
CA LEU A 95 2.44 -1.48 7.37
C LEU A 95 3.50 -0.58 6.75
N LYS A 96 3.70 0.62 7.30
CA LYS A 96 4.80 1.49 6.89
C LYS A 96 6.02 1.26 7.78
N ARG A 97 7.20 1.51 7.23
CA ARG A 97 8.45 1.48 7.98
C ARG A 97 8.36 2.39 9.21
N ASN A 98 8.88 1.92 10.35
CA ASN A 98 8.92 2.67 11.62
C ASN A 98 7.56 3.15 12.16
N THR A 99 6.45 2.55 11.72
CA THR A 99 5.10 2.84 12.24
C THR A 99 4.44 1.61 12.81
N GLY A 100 3.56 1.78 13.81
CA GLY A 100 2.76 0.68 14.31
C GLY A 100 1.74 0.20 13.25
N PHE A 101 1.53 -1.10 13.13
CA PHE A 101 0.52 -1.67 12.24
C PHE A 101 -0.91 -1.38 12.73
N LYS A 102 -1.85 -1.06 11.83
CA LYS A 102 -3.29 -1.04 12.11
C LYS A 102 -3.98 -2.12 11.28
N PRO A 103 -4.49 -3.20 11.90
CA PRO A 103 -5.19 -4.24 11.16
C PRO A 103 -6.49 -3.69 10.58
N ARG A 104 -6.85 -4.12 9.37
CA ARG A 104 -8.16 -3.83 8.79
C ARG A 104 -9.19 -4.78 9.42
N PRO A 105 -10.29 -4.26 10.00
CA PRO A 105 -11.38 -5.10 10.46
C PRO A 105 -11.87 -5.96 9.30
N ARG A 106 -12.01 -7.27 9.51
CA ARG A 106 -12.72 -8.10 8.53
C ARG A 106 -14.14 -7.55 8.42
N MET A 107 -14.59 -7.28 7.19
CA MET A 107 -16.01 -7.07 6.96
C MET A 107 -16.75 -8.35 7.37
N ARG A 108 -17.23 -8.40 8.62
CA ARG A 108 -18.13 -9.46 9.04
C ARG A 108 -19.37 -9.33 8.16
N LYS A 109 -19.94 -10.46 7.71
CA LYS A 109 -21.22 -10.55 6.99
C LYS A 109 -22.42 -10.06 7.84
N ARG A 110 -22.33 -8.92 8.52
CA ARG A 110 -23.48 -8.23 9.14
C ARG A 110 -24.42 -7.62 8.08
N GLY A 111 -24.05 -7.68 6.80
CA GLY A 111 -24.92 -7.30 5.68
C GLY A 111 -26.00 -8.34 5.33
N ARG A 112 -25.86 -9.62 5.71
CA ARG A 112 -26.91 -10.62 5.42
C ARG A 112 -28.15 -10.42 6.29
N ALA A 113 -27.96 -10.24 7.59
CA ALA A 113 -29.06 -9.99 8.53
C ALA A 113 -29.75 -8.63 8.32
N LYS A 114 -29.08 -7.65 7.70
CA LYS A 114 -29.69 -6.34 7.40
C LYS A 114 -30.43 -6.33 6.07
N LEU A 115 -30.03 -7.15 5.09
CA LEU A 115 -30.81 -7.34 3.85
C LEU A 115 -32.07 -8.18 4.10
N GLU A 116 -31.99 -9.24 4.92
CA GLU A 116 -33.14 -10.10 5.22
C GLU A 116 -34.27 -9.35 5.97
N ARG A 117 -33.95 -8.30 6.75
CA ARG A 117 -34.95 -7.44 7.41
C ARG A 117 -35.57 -6.36 6.51
N VAL A 118 -34.98 -6.09 5.35
CA VAL A 118 -35.51 -5.10 4.38
C VAL A 118 -36.36 -5.79 3.32
N LEU A 119 -36.25 -7.11 3.20
CA LEU A 119 -36.99 -7.96 2.26
C LEU A 119 -38.05 -8.85 2.94
N SER A 120 -38.30 -8.64 4.24
CA SER A 120 -39.37 -9.25 5.04
C SER A 120 -40.38 -8.20 5.46
#